data_AF-A0A6G1Z169-F1
#
_entry.id   AF-A0A6G1Z169-F1
#
_cell.length_a   1.000
_cell.length_b   1.000
_cell.length_c   1.000
_cell.angle_alpha   90.00
_cell.angle_beta   90.00
_cell.angle_gamma   90.00
#
_symmetry.space_group_name_H-M   'P 1'
#
loop_
_entity.id
_entity.type
_entity.pdbx_description
1 polymer ?
#
loop_
_entity_poly.entity_id
_entity_poly.type
_entity_poly.pdbx_seq_one_letter_code
_entity_poly.pdbx_strand_id
1 'polypeptide(L)'
;MTRTNWSRFSKLALALVVLLSVAAIPAGAVSVASEDTPSEAQVDSKVTASVTLDELYKDPQLEAWTLAGQTHLEDVTWTVTYYDQTGAKVDQQSFDGQNFSGAQIAADDGTSEVEVSVTGTVPEVEEFTYDPAQEFTVLSLAQTREGGSSNDIGTWNATHYTEESAAARDSLDSAKAAIAAASGSNTQEAQQSFNNAVEAYEGAEFGLATTLAEEAETRANQAKQSSQTTQLLIYAAGGLVVVALLAGGFLYWKSQQQTYDKLG
;
A
#
# COMPACT_ATOMS: atom_id res chain seq x y z
N MET A 1 57.40 7.19 -23.87
CA MET A 1 57.21 5.73 -24.02
C MET A 1 56.21 5.27 -22.96
N THR A 2 55.13 4.68 -23.47
CA THR A 2 54.08 3.86 -22.84
C THR A 2 54.34 3.26 -21.46
N ARG A 3 53.35 3.38 -20.55
CA ARG A 3 52.54 2.23 -20.11
C ARG A 3 51.28 2.65 -19.33
N THR A 4 50.15 2.32 -19.93
CA THR A 4 48.87 2.01 -19.28
C THR A 4 49.03 0.75 -18.42
N ASN A 5 48.48 0.68 -17.20
CA ASN A 5 47.59 -0.43 -16.82
C ASN A 5 46.83 -0.19 -15.50
N TRP A 6 45.51 -0.33 -15.64
CA TRP A 6 44.50 -0.80 -14.69
C TRP A 6 44.97 -1.75 -13.56
N SER A 7 44.48 -1.52 -12.34
CA SER A 7 43.35 -2.27 -11.73
C SER A 7 43.40 -2.45 -10.20
N ARG A 8 42.20 -2.42 -9.60
CA ARG A 8 41.68 -3.13 -8.40
C ARG A 8 41.74 -2.45 -7.02
N PHE A 9 40.62 -2.64 -6.32
CA PHE A 9 40.37 -2.51 -4.88
C PHE A 9 39.98 -1.15 -4.30
N SER A 10 38.67 -0.92 -4.20
CA SER A 10 37.96 -0.69 -2.92
C SER A 10 36.47 -0.61 -3.23
N LYS A 11 35.69 -1.70 -3.18
CA LYS A 11 34.96 -2.20 -2.00
C LYS A 11 34.40 -1.09 -1.10
N LEU A 12 33.07 -1.02 -1.09
CA LEU A 12 32.21 -0.49 -0.03
C LEU A 12 32.22 1.02 0.19
N ALA A 13 31.38 1.72 -0.57
CA ALA A 13 30.71 2.93 -0.11
C ALA A 13 29.34 3.06 -0.83
N LEU A 14 28.51 2.04 -0.66
CA LEU A 14 27.07 2.17 -0.93
C LEU A 14 26.51 2.96 0.27
N ALA A 15 26.50 4.28 0.15
CA ALA A 15 25.86 5.17 1.09
C ALA A 15 24.34 4.97 0.97
N LEU A 16 23.84 4.02 1.75
CA LEU A 16 22.43 3.79 2.01
C LEU A 16 21.92 4.97 2.85
N VAL A 17 21.48 6.04 2.18
CA VAL A 17 20.67 7.08 2.81
C VAL A 17 19.26 6.49 2.95
N VAL A 18 19.05 5.74 4.04
CA VAL A 18 17.70 5.43 4.51
C VAL A 18 17.12 6.74 5.02
N LEU A 19 16.22 7.32 4.23
CA LEU A 19 15.24 8.31 4.70
C LEU A 19 14.37 7.62 5.76
N LEU A 20 14.79 7.72 7.01
CA LEU A 20 13.92 7.52 8.16
C LEU A 20 12.97 8.72 8.21
N SER A 21 11.87 8.61 7.48
CA SER A 21 10.68 9.44 7.70
C SER A 21 10.12 9.04 9.06
N VAL A 22 10.71 9.59 10.13
CA VAL A 22 10.05 9.59 11.43
C VAL A 22 8.85 10.51 11.25
N ALA A 23 7.67 9.93 11.05
CA ALA A 23 6.43 10.63 11.32
C ALA A 23 6.53 11.12 12.76
N ALA A 24 6.81 12.41 12.93
CA ALA A 24 6.59 13.04 14.22
C ALA A 24 5.09 12.96 14.43
N ILE A 25 4.63 12.03 15.27
CA ILE A 25 3.28 12.09 15.82
C ILE A 25 3.30 13.39 16.63
N PRO A 26 2.56 14.44 16.24
CA PRO A 26 2.39 15.56 17.15
C PRO A 26 1.73 14.99 18.40
N ALA A 27 2.50 14.89 19.48
CA ALA A 27 1.95 14.63 20.80
C ALA A 27 1.30 15.95 21.24
N GLY A 28 -0.04 15.98 21.28
CA GLY A 28 -0.81 17.10 21.84
C GLY A 28 -1.91 17.60 20.89
N ALA A 29 -3.02 18.06 21.48
CA ALA A 29 -4.22 18.64 20.87
C ALA A 29 -5.34 17.65 20.51
N VAL A 30 -6.13 17.26 21.53
CA VAL A 30 -7.35 16.44 21.42
C VAL A 30 -7.06 15.01 20.98
N SER A 31 -7.65 14.03 21.69
CA SER A 31 -7.44 12.61 21.37
C SER A 31 -8.62 12.06 20.58
N VAL A 32 -8.34 11.05 19.75
CA VAL A 32 -9.34 10.30 18.99
C VAL A 32 -9.65 9.02 19.77
N ALA A 33 -10.83 8.96 20.39
CA ALA A 33 -11.27 7.82 21.17
C ALA A 33 -11.69 6.65 20.27
N SER A 34 -12.39 6.96 19.17
CA SER A 34 -12.81 5.97 18.18
C SER A 34 -13.05 6.61 16.82
N GLU A 35 -12.88 5.83 15.76
CA GLU A 35 -13.09 6.22 14.37
C GLU A 35 -13.84 5.11 13.63
N ASP A 36 -14.76 5.52 12.78
CA ASP A 36 -15.45 4.69 11.78
C ASP A 36 -15.40 5.44 10.46
N THR A 37 -14.30 5.25 9.73
CA THR A 37 -14.00 5.92 8.47
C THR A 37 -13.75 4.86 7.39
N PRO A 38 -14.40 4.94 6.22
CA PRO A 38 -14.14 4.00 5.14
C PRO A 38 -12.70 4.17 4.62
N SER A 39 -12.01 3.06 4.32
CA SER A 39 -10.69 3.07 3.66
C SER A 39 -10.80 3.11 2.14
N GLU A 40 -11.95 2.72 1.59
CA GLU A 40 -12.25 2.71 0.17
C GLU A 40 -13.70 3.16 -0.04
N ALA A 41 -13.96 3.85 -1.15
CA ALA A 41 -15.30 4.38 -1.43
C ALA A 41 -15.60 4.41 -2.94
N GLN A 42 -16.79 3.96 -3.33
CA GLN A 42 -17.20 3.99 -4.73
C GLN A 42 -17.60 5.40 -5.15
N VAL A 43 -17.12 5.89 -6.29
CA VAL A 43 -17.53 7.17 -6.90
C VAL A 43 -19.06 7.24 -7.00
N ASP A 44 -19.64 8.42 -6.77
CA ASP A 44 -21.09 8.71 -6.77
C ASP A 44 -21.89 7.98 -5.67
N SER A 45 -21.24 7.17 -4.83
CA SER A 45 -21.90 6.55 -3.69
C SER A 45 -21.94 7.50 -2.49
N LYS A 46 -22.96 7.34 -1.65
CA LYS A 46 -23.07 8.08 -0.39
C LYS A 46 -22.36 7.32 0.71
N VAL A 47 -21.45 8.01 1.39
CA VAL A 47 -20.69 7.47 2.53
C VAL A 47 -20.89 8.31 3.78
N THR A 48 -20.74 7.66 4.93
CA THR A 48 -20.74 8.31 6.24
C THR A 48 -19.43 7.93 6.93
N ALA A 49 -18.75 8.92 7.50
CA ALA A 49 -17.61 8.72 8.37
C ALA A 49 -17.89 9.38 9.72
N SER A 50 -17.37 8.79 10.80
CA SER A 50 -17.52 9.34 12.15
C SER A 50 -16.26 9.20 12.98
N VAL A 51 -15.99 10.20 13.81
CA VAL A 51 -14.85 10.27 14.72
C VAL A 51 -15.33 10.79 16.06
N THR A 52 -14.96 10.11 17.14
CA THR A 52 -15.20 10.55 18.51
C THR A 52 -13.92 11.11 19.10
N LEU A 53 -14.02 12.34 19.59
CA LEU A 53 -12.95 13.10 20.21
C LEU A 53 -13.10 13.08 21.72
N ASP A 54 -11.99 12.84 22.43
CA ASP A 54 -11.89 12.92 23.88
C ASP A 54 -10.67 13.75 24.31
N GLU A 55 -10.44 13.84 25.62
CA GLU A 55 -9.37 14.65 26.21
C GLU A 55 -9.33 16.11 25.70
N LEU A 56 -10.52 16.67 25.44
CA LEU A 56 -10.77 17.91 24.70
C LEU A 56 -10.03 19.17 25.21
N TYR A 57 -9.49 19.12 26.44
CA TYR A 57 -8.93 20.25 27.18
C TYR A 57 -7.53 19.99 27.76
N LYS A 58 -6.89 18.86 27.46
CA LYS A 58 -5.68 18.45 28.22
C LYS A 58 -4.38 19.06 27.70
N ASP A 59 -4.24 19.26 26.39
CA ASP A 59 -3.00 19.75 25.81
C ASP A 59 -3.27 20.38 24.43
N PRO A 60 -3.07 21.69 24.19
CA PRO A 60 -2.87 22.69 25.23
C PRO A 60 -4.08 22.74 26.18
N GLN A 61 -3.87 23.16 27.42
CA GLN A 61 -4.98 23.38 28.36
C GLN A 61 -5.84 24.56 27.91
N LEU A 62 -6.91 24.27 27.19
CA LEU A 62 -7.86 25.26 26.68
C LEU A 62 -9.20 25.06 27.37
N GLU A 63 -9.74 26.13 27.95
CA GLU A 63 -11.10 26.11 28.49
C GLU A 63 -12.16 26.29 27.40
N ALA A 64 -11.77 26.84 26.23
CA ALA A 64 -12.64 26.98 25.07
C ALA A 64 -11.86 27.00 23.75
N TRP A 65 -12.43 26.40 22.70
CA TRP A 65 -11.91 26.41 21.33
C TRP A 65 -13.03 26.10 20.31
N THR A 66 -12.71 26.22 19.02
CA THR A 66 -13.66 25.97 17.93
C THR A 66 -13.19 24.80 17.06
N LEU A 67 -14.06 23.81 16.87
CA LEU A 67 -13.84 22.72 15.93
C LEU A 67 -14.12 23.19 14.50
N ALA A 68 -13.21 22.85 13.60
CA ALA A 68 -13.36 22.99 12.17
C ALA A 68 -13.16 21.63 11.49
N GLY A 69 -13.91 21.40 10.42
CA GLY A 69 -13.77 20.20 9.61
C GLY A 69 -13.70 20.53 8.13
N GLN A 70 -12.96 19.70 7.39
CA GLN A 70 -12.88 19.72 5.93
C GLN A 70 -13.09 18.31 5.37
N THR A 71 -13.66 18.23 4.17
CA THR A 71 -13.80 16.99 3.40
C THR A 71 -13.72 17.27 1.90
N HIS A 72 -13.30 16.28 1.12
CA HIS A 72 -13.44 16.28 -0.34
C HIS A 72 -14.71 15.57 -0.82
N LEU A 73 -15.57 15.08 0.07
CA LEU A 73 -16.90 14.62 -0.29
C LEU A 73 -17.73 15.76 -0.91
N GLU A 74 -18.73 15.39 -1.71
CA GLU A 74 -19.71 16.30 -2.31
C GLU A 74 -21.05 16.18 -1.57
N ASP A 75 -21.98 17.13 -1.78
CA ASP A 75 -23.31 17.14 -1.15
C ASP A 75 -23.28 16.84 0.36
N VAL A 76 -22.43 17.57 1.07
CA VAL A 76 -21.99 17.22 2.42
C VAL A 76 -22.90 17.80 3.50
N THR A 77 -23.23 16.97 4.47
CA THR A 77 -23.77 17.37 5.77
C THR A 77 -22.90 16.83 6.91
N TRP A 78 -22.56 17.72 7.82
CA TRP A 78 -21.84 17.46 9.05
C TRP A 78 -22.80 17.44 10.23
N THR A 79 -22.52 16.59 11.20
CA THR A 79 -23.19 16.56 12.50
C THR A 79 -22.16 16.50 13.60
N VAL A 80 -22.22 17.44 14.54
CA VAL A 80 -21.39 17.48 15.74
C VAL A 80 -22.29 17.24 16.94
N THR A 81 -22.07 16.13 17.65
CA THR A 81 -22.85 15.74 18.83
C THR A 81 -21.97 15.83 20.07
N TYR A 82 -22.50 16.44 21.13
CA TYR A 82 -21.78 16.68 22.37
C TYR A 82 -22.32 15.77 23.46
N TYR A 83 -21.42 15.14 24.23
CA TYR A 83 -21.77 14.24 25.32
C TYR A 83 -21.12 14.69 26.64
N ASP A 84 -21.83 14.48 27.75
CA ASP A 84 -21.32 14.71 29.10
C ASP A 84 -20.58 13.49 29.66
N GLN A 85 -19.99 13.66 30.85
CA GLN A 85 -19.23 12.63 31.58
C GLN A 85 -20.04 11.37 31.95
N THR A 86 -21.36 11.38 31.79
CA THR A 86 -22.24 10.22 32.00
C THR A 86 -22.57 9.49 30.70
N GLY A 87 -22.10 10.01 29.56
CA GLY A 87 -22.43 9.54 28.21
C GLY A 87 -23.78 10.06 27.72
N ALA A 88 -24.39 11.03 28.39
CA ALA A 88 -25.65 11.62 27.95
C ALA A 88 -25.38 12.70 26.90
N LYS A 89 -26.14 12.66 25.80
CA LYS A 89 -26.12 13.71 24.77
C LYS A 89 -26.66 15.02 25.35
N VAL A 90 -25.87 16.08 25.27
CA VAL A 90 -26.21 17.40 25.79
C VAL A 90 -26.54 18.42 24.70
N ASP A 91 -25.95 18.30 23.51
CA ASP A 91 -26.24 19.16 22.36
C ASP A 91 -25.97 18.45 21.02
N GLN A 92 -26.49 19.01 19.92
CA GLN A 92 -26.16 18.63 18.55
C GLN A 92 -26.24 19.82 17.60
N GLN A 93 -25.24 19.94 16.75
CA GLN A 93 -25.17 20.95 15.70
C GLN A 93 -25.02 20.28 14.33
N SER A 94 -25.52 20.93 13.29
CA SER A 94 -25.38 20.47 11.91
C SER A 94 -24.87 21.60 11.02
N PHE A 95 -24.00 21.26 10.09
CA PHE A 95 -23.39 22.18 9.13
C PHE A 95 -23.45 21.56 7.74
N ASP A 96 -23.56 22.40 6.71
CA ASP A 96 -23.56 21.94 5.33
C ASP A 96 -22.33 22.46 4.58
N GLY A 97 -21.92 21.73 3.55
CA GLY A 97 -20.79 22.06 2.70
C GLY A 97 -19.50 21.35 3.09
N GLN A 98 -18.49 21.44 2.21
CA GLN A 98 -17.21 20.73 2.35
C GLN A 98 -16.35 21.19 3.51
N ASN A 99 -16.65 22.37 4.07
CA ASN A 99 -15.92 22.96 5.16
C ASN A 99 -16.93 23.49 6.17
N PHE A 100 -16.68 23.26 7.45
CA PHE A 100 -17.38 23.95 8.51
C PHE A 100 -16.40 24.50 9.54
N SER A 101 -16.81 25.59 10.19
CA SER A 101 -16.14 26.19 11.33
C SER A 101 -17.22 26.82 12.20
N GLY A 102 -17.05 26.77 13.52
CA GLY A 102 -17.98 27.41 14.46
C GLY A 102 -18.61 26.47 15.49
N ALA A 103 -18.28 25.18 15.48
CA ALA A 103 -18.66 24.26 16.55
C ALA A 103 -17.82 24.58 17.80
N GLN A 104 -18.42 25.24 18.78
CA GLN A 104 -17.72 25.68 19.99
C GLN A 104 -17.66 24.54 21.02
N ILE A 105 -16.48 24.32 21.58
CA ILE A 105 -16.25 23.36 22.65
C ILE A 105 -15.68 24.13 23.84
N ALA A 106 -16.44 24.19 24.94
CA ALA A 106 -16.03 24.85 26.18
C ALA A 106 -16.19 23.92 27.39
N ALA A 107 -15.28 24.02 28.34
CA ALA A 107 -15.28 23.20 29.56
C ALA A 107 -16.48 23.51 30.48
N ASP A 108 -16.94 24.76 30.46
CA ASP A 108 -18.10 25.20 31.26
C ASP A 108 -19.42 24.53 30.83
N ASP A 109 -19.49 24.02 29.60
CA ASP A 109 -20.67 23.32 29.08
C ASP A 109 -20.77 21.88 29.60
N GLY A 110 -19.74 21.38 30.30
CA GLY A 110 -19.71 20.03 30.86
C GLY A 110 -19.49 18.92 29.83
N THR A 111 -19.14 19.27 28.59
CA THR A 111 -18.81 18.32 27.52
C THR A 111 -17.55 17.55 27.87
N SER A 112 -17.60 16.22 27.76
CA SER A 112 -16.41 15.36 27.90
C SER A 112 -15.99 14.74 26.59
N GLU A 113 -16.94 14.50 25.67
CA GLU A 113 -16.72 13.85 24.38
C GLU A 113 -17.49 14.57 23.27
N VAL A 114 -16.91 14.57 22.08
CA VAL A 114 -17.54 15.14 20.87
C VAL A 114 -17.47 14.12 19.75
N GLU A 115 -18.63 13.73 19.23
CA GLU A 115 -18.73 12.89 18.04
C GLU A 115 -18.97 13.77 16.81
N VAL A 116 -18.11 13.62 15.81
CA VAL A 116 -18.22 14.32 14.54
C VAL A 116 -18.54 13.29 13.47
N SER A 117 -19.67 13.46 12.79
CA SER A 117 -20.07 12.64 11.66
C SER A 117 -20.18 13.49 10.40
N VAL A 118 -19.62 13.01 9.30
CA VAL A 118 -19.75 13.60 7.97
C VAL A 118 -20.44 12.60 7.06
N THR A 119 -21.45 13.07 6.32
CA THR A 119 -22.10 12.29 5.28
C THR A 119 -22.06 13.08 3.99
N GLY A 120 -21.66 12.42 2.90
CA GLY A 120 -21.56 13.04 1.59
C GLY A 120 -21.41 12.00 0.49
N THR A 121 -21.33 12.49 -0.74
CA THR A 121 -21.13 11.71 -1.97
C THR A 121 -19.64 11.65 -2.29
N VAL A 122 -19.15 10.50 -2.72
CA VAL A 122 -17.74 10.34 -3.13
C VAL A 122 -17.50 11.05 -4.45
N PRO A 123 -16.48 11.93 -4.55
CA PRO A 123 -16.23 12.69 -5.77
C PRO A 123 -15.71 11.79 -6.90
N GLU A 124 -15.81 12.29 -8.14
CA GLU A 124 -15.16 11.67 -9.29
C GLU A 124 -13.64 11.56 -9.11
N VAL A 125 -13.02 10.63 -9.85
CA VAL A 125 -11.56 10.47 -9.88
C VAL A 125 -10.99 11.36 -10.97
N GLU A 126 -10.12 12.31 -10.61
CA GLU A 126 -9.43 13.17 -11.58
C GLU A 126 -8.30 12.42 -12.31
N GLU A 127 -7.51 11.65 -11.56
CA GLU A 127 -6.37 10.89 -12.06
C GLU A 127 -6.28 9.54 -11.35
N PHE A 128 -6.04 8.47 -12.10
CA PHE A 128 -5.89 7.12 -11.55
C PHE A 128 -4.40 6.80 -11.37
N THR A 129 -4.02 6.26 -10.22
CA THR A 129 -2.65 5.80 -9.95
C THR A 129 -2.66 4.40 -9.34
N TYR A 130 -1.79 3.52 -9.85
CA TYR A 130 -1.79 2.14 -9.36
C TYR A 130 -0.92 1.98 -8.09
N ASP A 131 0.27 2.58 -8.03
CA ASP A 131 1.16 2.45 -6.86
C ASP A 131 1.99 3.73 -6.66
N PRO A 132 1.66 4.60 -5.69
CA PRO A 132 0.60 4.44 -4.68
C PRO A 132 -0.81 4.59 -5.26
N ALA A 133 -1.82 4.07 -4.56
CA ALA A 133 -3.22 4.29 -4.89
C ALA A 133 -3.59 5.77 -4.74
N GLN A 134 -4.48 6.25 -5.60
CA GLN A 134 -5.07 7.58 -5.44
C GLN A 134 -5.91 7.63 -4.16
N GLU A 135 -5.87 8.76 -3.48
CA GLU A 135 -6.60 8.98 -2.22
C GLU A 135 -7.28 10.34 -2.23
N PHE A 136 -8.43 10.42 -1.54
CA PHE A 136 -9.10 11.67 -1.22
C PHE A 136 -9.35 11.75 0.29
N THR A 137 -9.42 12.97 0.82
CA THR A 137 -9.72 13.20 2.23
C THR A 137 -11.21 13.05 2.49
N VAL A 138 -11.59 12.00 3.22
CA VAL A 138 -12.97 11.76 3.66
C VAL A 138 -13.31 12.73 4.79
N LEU A 139 -12.37 12.95 5.69
CA LEU A 139 -12.55 13.73 6.90
C LEU A 139 -11.22 14.33 7.34
N SER A 140 -11.19 15.62 7.66
CA SER A 140 -10.08 16.28 8.32
C SER A 140 -10.64 17.17 9.42
N LEU A 141 -10.08 17.08 10.62
CA LEU A 141 -10.53 17.84 11.78
C LEU A 141 -9.39 18.66 12.36
N ALA A 142 -9.71 19.89 12.75
CA ALA A 142 -8.76 20.81 13.35
C ALA A 142 -9.39 21.57 14.52
N GLN A 143 -8.58 21.79 15.55
CA GLN A 143 -8.86 22.71 16.64
C GLN A 143 -8.40 24.12 16.23
N THR A 144 -9.32 25.08 16.25
CA THR A 144 -9.05 26.48 15.90
C THR A 144 -9.26 27.41 17.09
N ARG A 145 -8.50 28.51 17.13
CA ARG A 145 -8.57 29.53 18.19
C ARG A 145 -8.88 30.92 17.64
N GLU A 146 -9.57 31.71 18.46
CA GLU A 146 -9.73 33.14 18.23
C GLU A 146 -8.34 33.81 18.20
N GLY A 147 -7.99 34.44 17.07
CA GLY A 147 -6.64 34.95 16.79
C GLY A 147 -5.83 34.15 15.76
N GLY A 148 -6.37 33.05 15.22
CA GLY A 148 -5.90 32.44 13.96
C GLY A 148 -4.86 31.31 14.10
N SER A 149 -4.65 30.76 15.30
CA SER A 149 -3.88 29.52 15.47
C SER A 149 -4.79 28.30 15.25
N SER A 150 -4.28 27.30 14.54
CA SER A 150 -4.95 26.03 14.24
C SER A 150 -4.02 24.87 14.56
N ASN A 151 -4.56 23.81 15.16
CA ASN A 151 -3.88 22.54 15.41
C ASN A 151 -4.68 21.44 14.72
N ASP A 152 -4.01 20.64 13.90
CA ASP A 152 -4.64 19.48 13.26
C ASP A 152 -4.89 18.39 14.30
N ILE A 153 -6.11 17.84 14.29
CA ILE A 153 -6.50 16.72 15.17
C ILE A 153 -6.25 15.41 14.44
N GLY A 154 -6.70 15.32 13.18
CA GLY A 154 -6.53 14.13 12.36
C GLY A 154 -7.02 14.33 10.93
N THR A 155 -6.48 13.51 10.03
CA THR A 155 -6.89 13.42 8.63
C THR A 155 -7.09 11.95 8.29
N TRP A 156 -8.27 11.64 7.74
CA TRP A 156 -8.67 10.31 7.31
C TRP A 156 -8.91 10.32 5.80
N ASN A 157 -8.18 9.47 5.11
CA ASN A 157 -8.23 9.34 3.65
C ASN A 157 -8.88 8.01 3.26
N ALA A 158 -9.45 7.98 2.05
CA ALA A 158 -9.91 6.77 1.39
C ALA A 158 -9.46 6.75 -0.07
N THR A 159 -9.32 5.55 -0.63
CA THR A 159 -9.20 5.37 -2.08
C THR A 159 -10.59 5.42 -2.70
N HIS A 160 -10.83 6.39 -3.60
CA HIS A 160 -12.02 6.36 -4.46
C HIS A 160 -11.83 5.43 -5.66
N TYR A 161 -12.88 4.72 -6.04
CA TYR A 161 -12.86 3.79 -7.17
C TYR A 161 -14.16 3.79 -7.96
N THR A 162 -14.06 3.48 -9.24
CA THR A 162 -15.17 2.98 -10.06
C THR A 162 -15.13 1.45 -10.12
N GLU A 163 -16.24 0.81 -10.47
CA GLU A 163 -16.29 -0.67 -10.61
C GLU A 163 -15.24 -1.19 -11.60
N GLU A 164 -15.05 -0.49 -12.73
CA GLU A 164 -14.06 -0.86 -13.75
C GLU A 164 -12.63 -0.69 -13.23
N SER A 165 -12.34 0.40 -12.51
CA SER A 165 -11.02 0.62 -11.91
C SER A 165 -10.70 -0.39 -10.81
N ALA A 166 -11.69 -0.81 -10.01
CA ALA A 166 -11.50 -1.85 -9.00
C ALA A 166 -11.16 -3.19 -9.65
N ALA A 167 -11.93 -3.59 -10.69
CA ALA A 167 -11.68 -4.83 -11.42
C ALA A 167 -10.29 -4.85 -12.11
N ALA A 168 -9.87 -3.74 -12.71
CA ALA A 168 -8.54 -3.64 -13.32
C ALA A 168 -7.41 -3.72 -12.28
N ARG A 169 -7.61 -3.12 -11.09
CA ARG A 169 -6.67 -3.19 -9.98
C ARG A 169 -6.52 -4.63 -9.45
N ASP A 170 -7.62 -5.37 -9.31
CA ASP A 170 -7.59 -6.79 -8.91
C ASP A 170 -6.74 -7.64 -9.87
N SER A 171 -6.88 -7.41 -11.18
CA SER A 171 -6.08 -8.09 -12.20
C SER A 171 -4.59 -7.69 -12.15
N LEU A 172 -4.29 -6.41 -11.94
CA LEU A 172 -2.92 -5.94 -11.74
C LEU A 172 -2.28 -6.58 -10.49
N ASP A 173 -3.01 -6.62 -9.38
CA ASP A 173 -2.54 -7.24 -8.13
C ASP A 173 -2.26 -8.74 -8.31
N SER A 174 -3.14 -9.44 -9.04
CA SER A 174 -2.96 -10.85 -9.41
C SER A 174 -1.71 -11.06 -10.28
N ALA A 175 -1.50 -10.22 -11.29
CA ALA A 175 -0.32 -10.25 -12.13
C ALA A 175 0.98 -9.96 -11.36
N LYS A 176 0.97 -8.93 -10.50
CA LYS A 176 2.10 -8.57 -9.61
C LYS A 176 2.46 -9.74 -8.69
N ALA A 177 1.46 -10.39 -8.10
CA ALA A 177 1.65 -11.57 -7.26
C ALA A 177 2.24 -12.76 -8.06
N ALA A 178 1.77 -13.02 -9.28
CA ALA A 178 2.28 -14.09 -10.13
C ALA A 178 3.74 -13.86 -10.56
N ILE A 179 4.10 -12.63 -10.94
CA ILE A 179 5.48 -12.23 -11.27
C ILE A 179 6.39 -12.43 -10.05
N ALA A 180 5.95 -11.97 -8.87
CA ALA A 180 6.68 -12.18 -7.62
C ALA A 180 6.84 -13.69 -7.30
N ALA A 181 5.81 -14.50 -7.53
CA ALA A 181 5.87 -15.95 -7.31
C ALA A 181 6.74 -16.70 -8.34
N ALA A 182 7.05 -16.08 -9.48
CA ALA A 182 7.95 -16.59 -10.51
C ALA A 182 9.42 -16.13 -10.32
N SER A 183 9.72 -15.47 -9.20
CA SER A 183 11.07 -15.03 -8.80
C SER A 183 12.14 -16.09 -9.12
N GLY A 184 13.18 -15.69 -9.86
CA GLY A 184 14.26 -16.59 -10.31
C GLY A 184 14.03 -17.26 -11.67
N SER A 185 12.92 -16.95 -12.35
CA SER A 185 12.66 -17.32 -13.76
C SER A 185 12.87 -16.10 -14.68
N ASN A 186 12.86 -16.31 -16.00
CA ASN A 186 12.91 -15.19 -16.95
C ASN A 186 11.53 -14.53 -17.09
N THR A 187 11.22 -13.55 -16.23
CA THR A 187 9.93 -12.84 -16.19
C THR A 187 9.93 -11.50 -16.94
N GLN A 188 10.94 -11.23 -17.78
CA GLN A 188 11.11 -9.94 -18.45
C GLN A 188 9.89 -9.53 -19.28
N GLU A 189 9.33 -10.46 -20.07
CA GLU A 189 8.14 -10.19 -20.89
C GLU A 189 6.88 -10.00 -20.02
N ALA A 190 6.76 -10.73 -18.91
CA ALA A 190 5.67 -10.55 -17.96
C ALA A 190 5.72 -9.16 -17.31
N GLN A 191 6.91 -8.71 -16.91
CA GLN A 191 7.11 -7.38 -16.34
C GLN A 191 6.79 -6.27 -17.35
N GLN A 192 7.15 -6.47 -18.63
CA GLN A 192 6.82 -5.49 -19.68
C GLN A 192 5.30 -5.37 -19.86
N SER A 193 4.56 -6.48 -19.92
CA SER A 193 3.10 -6.45 -19.98
C SER A 193 2.48 -5.81 -18.75
N PHE A 194 3.00 -6.11 -17.56
CA PHE A 194 2.54 -5.49 -16.33
C PHE A 194 2.74 -3.98 -16.34
N ASN A 195 3.91 -3.49 -16.77
CA ASN A 195 4.15 -2.05 -16.87
C ASN A 195 3.19 -1.38 -17.86
N ASN A 196 2.96 -1.99 -19.03
CA ASN A 196 1.98 -1.49 -19.99
C ASN A 196 0.55 -1.50 -19.42
N ALA A 197 0.22 -2.50 -18.59
CA ALA A 197 -1.07 -2.59 -17.92
C ALA A 197 -1.24 -1.45 -16.91
N VAL A 198 -0.19 -1.11 -16.16
CA VAL A 198 -0.17 0.05 -15.26
C VAL A 198 -0.33 1.35 -16.05
N GLU A 199 0.40 1.54 -17.16
CA GLU A 199 0.23 2.72 -18.02
C GLU A 199 -1.20 2.85 -18.56
N ALA A 200 -1.83 1.73 -18.94
CA ALA A 200 -3.23 1.72 -19.36
C ALA A 200 -4.19 2.06 -18.21
N TYR A 201 -3.95 1.57 -17.00
CA TYR A 201 -4.74 1.87 -15.81
C TYR A 201 -4.70 3.38 -15.48
N GLU A 202 -3.49 3.95 -15.47
CA GLU A 202 -3.27 5.38 -15.21
C GLU A 202 -3.86 6.26 -16.32
N GLY A 203 -3.97 5.74 -17.54
CA GLY A 203 -4.70 6.35 -18.65
C GLY A 203 -6.22 6.14 -18.63
N ALA A 204 -6.78 5.56 -17.58
CA ALA A 204 -8.21 5.18 -17.45
C ALA A 204 -8.72 4.19 -18.54
N GLU A 205 -7.81 3.46 -19.19
CA GLU A 205 -8.12 2.41 -20.18
C GLU A 205 -8.28 1.05 -19.46
N PHE A 206 -9.24 0.94 -18.55
CA PHE A 206 -9.35 -0.19 -17.61
C PHE A 206 -9.48 -1.56 -18.30
N GLY A 207 -10.24 -1.65 -19.39
CA GLY A 207 -10.36 -2.90 -20.15
C GLY A 207 -9.03 -3.37 -20.77
N LEU A 208 -8.22 -2.43 -21.25
CA LEU A 208 -6.88 -2.71 -21.76
C LEU A 208 -5.93 -3.09 -20.62
N ALA A 209 -6.00 -2.37 -19.49
CA ALA A 209 -5.22 -2.67 -18.29
C ALA A 209 -5.47 -4.11 -17.81
N THR A 210 -6.73 -4.52 -17.68
CA THR A 210 -7.13 -5.89 -17.33
C THR A 210 -6.54 -6.92 -18.30
N THR A 211 -6.69 -6.70 -19.61
CA THR A 211 -6.19 -7.62 -20.63
C THR A 211 -4.67 -7.79 -20.56
N LEU A 212 -3.93 -6.69 -20.40
CA LEU A 212 -2.47 -6.71 -20.29
C LEU A 212 -1.99 -7.33 -18.97
N ALA A 213 -2.72 -7.13 -17.88
CA ALA A 213 -2.43 -7.75 -16.59
C ALA A 213 -2.62 -9.27 -16.64
N GLU A 214 -3.71 -9.77 -17.21
CA GLU A 214 -3.94 -11.20 -17.43
C GLU A 214 -2.85 -11.83 -18.33
N GLU A 215 -2.38 -11.09 -19.34
CA GLU A 215 -1.29 -11.49 -20.20
C GLU A 215 0.04 -11.59 -19.42
N ALA A 216 0.31 -10.60 -18.55
CA ALA A 216 1.47 -10.59 -17.67
C ALA A 216 1.44 -11.78 -16.69
N GLU A 217 0.30 -12.06 -16.07
CA GLU A 217 0.09 -13.22 -15.21
C GLU A 217 0.37 -14.53 -15.96
N THR A 218 -0.22 -14.68 -17.15
CA THR A 218 -0.04 -15.86 -18.00
C THR A 218 1.44 -16.08 -18.33
N ARG A 219 2.16 -15.04 -18.73
CA ARG A 219 3.60 -15.12 -19.02
C ARG A 219 4.44 -15.46 -17.78
N ALA A 220 4.11 -14.89 -16.62
CA ALA A 220 4.80 -15.19 -15.37
C ALA A 220 4.66 -16.67 -14.99
N ASN A 221 3.44 -17.21 -15.10
CA ASN A 221 3.15 -18.62 -14.85
C ASN A 221 3.87 -19.55 -15.83
N GLN A 222 3.93 -19.20 -17.12
CA GLN A 222 4.69 -19.95 -18.13
C GLN A 222 6.21 -19.93 -17.85
N ALA A 223 6.76 -18.78 -17.45
CA ALA A 223 8.17 -18.64 -17.08
C ALA A 223 8.52 -19.54 -15.88
N LYS A 224 7.66 -19.54 -14.86
CA LYS A 224 7.78 -20.39 -13.67
C LYS A 224 7.79 -21.88 -14.03
N GLN A 225 6.83 -22.34 -14.84
CA GLN A 225 6.73 -23.75 -15.24
C GLN A 225 7.92 -24.20 -16.11
N SER A 226 8.38 -23.33 -17.01
CA SER A 226 9.54 -23.59 -17.86
C SER A 226 10.84 -23.71 -17.05
N SER A 227 11.00 -22.84 -16.04
CA SER A 227 12.13 -22.89 -15.11
C SER A 227 12.16 -24.20 -14.32
N GLN A 228 11.01 -24.62 -13.77
CA GLN A 228 10.88 -25.89 -13.06
C GLN A 228 11.21 -27.10 -13.94
N THR A 229 10.72 -27.12 -15.18
CA THR A 229 10.98 -28.21 -16.13
C THR A 229 12.45 -28.27 -16.52
N THR A 230 13.07 -27.11 -16.78
CA THR A 230 14.49 -27.01 -17.14
C THR A 230 15.38 -27.45 -15.97
N GLN A 231 15.06 -27.04 -14.75
CA GLN A 231 15.78 -27.49 -13.55
C GLN A 231 15.70 -29.01 -13.38
N LEU A 232 14.50 -29.60 -13.55
CA LEU A 232 14.33 -31.05 -13.47
C LEU A 232 15.20 -31.78 -14.52
N LEU A 233 15.22 -31.29 -15.76
CA LEU A 233 16.06 -31.85 -16.82
C LEU A 233 17.55 -31.73 -16.52
N ILE A 234 18.00 -30.59 -15.98
CA ILE A 234 19.40 -30.40 -15.57
C ILE A 234 19.77 -31.34 -14.44
N TYR A 235 18.92 -31.50 -13.41
CA TYR A 235 19.16 -32.45 -12.33
C TYR A 235 19.16 -33.89 -12.81
N ALA A 236 18.24 -34.26 -13.70
CA ALA A 236 18.19 -35.58 -14.32
C ALA A 236 19.46 -35.85 -15.14
N ALA A 237 19.90 -34.89 -15.95
CA ALA A 237 21.13 -34.99 -16.72
C ALA A 237 22.38 -35.08 -15.82
N GLY A 238 22.46 -34.26 -14.77
CA GLY A 238 23.54 -34.29 -13.79
C GLY A 238 23.63 -35.62 -13.06
N GLY A 239 22.49 -36.16 -12.61
CA GLY A 239 22.42 -37.50 -12.00
C GLY A 239 22.91 -38.59 -12.93
N LEU A 240 22.53 -38.53 -14.21
CA LEU A 240 22.97 -39.49 -15.24
C LEU A 240 24.49 -39.48 -15.45
N VAL A 241 25.11 -38.29 -15.47
CA VAL A 241 26.58 -38.14 -15.58
C VAL A 241 27.29 -38.75 -14.38
N VAL A 242 26.79 -38.54 -13.16
CA VAL A 242 27.38 -39.13 -11.94
C VAL A 242 27.31 -40.66 -11.99
N VAL A 243 26.18 -41.23 -12.39
CA VAL A 243 26.03 -42.69 -12.54
C VAL A 243 26.99 -43.24 -13.60
N ALA A 244 27.12 -42.55 -14.74
CA ALA A 244 28.06 -42.94 -15.79
C ALA A 244 29.52 -42.92 -15.32
N LEU A 245 29.91 -41.91 -14.54
CA LEU A 245 31.26 -41.82 -13.95
C LEU A 245 31.51 -42.91 -12.92
N LEU A 246 30.54 -43.25 -12.07
CA LEU A 246 30.66 -44.34 -11.11
C LEU A 246 30.76 -45.70 -11.80
N ALA A 247 29.92 -45.96 -12.80
CA ALA A 247 29.98 -47.20 -13.59
C ALA A 247 31.29 -47.30 -14.40
N GLY A 248 31.70 -46.21 -15.05
CA GLY A 248 32.96 -46.13 -15.78
C GLY A 248 34.18 -46.31 -14.86
N GLY A 249 34.18 -45.66 -13.70
CA GLY A 249 35.22 -45.82 -12.68
C GLY A 249 35.29 -47.23 -12.11
N PHE A 250 34.14 -47.87 -11.86
CA PHE A 250 34.08 -49.26 -11.40
C PHE A 250 34.58 -50.26 -12.45
N LEU A 251 34.16 -50.10 -13.71
CA LEU A 251 34.63 -50.95 -14.82
C LEU A 251 36.13 -50.77 -15.09
N TYR A 252 36.63 -49.54 -14.99
CA TYR A 252 38.06 -49.24 -15.11
C TYR A 252 38.87 -49.88 -13.96
N TRP A 253 38.42 -49.71 -12.71
CA TRP A 253 39.08 -50.35 -11.56
C TRP A 253 39.08 -51.88 -11.68
N LYS A 254 37.96 -52.47 -12.14
CA LYS A 254 37.86 -53.92 -12.39
C LYS A 254 38.77 -54.38 -13.54
N SER A 255 38.92 -53.58 -14.61
CA SER A 255 39.80 -53.93 -15.72
C SER A 255 41.28 -53.92 -15.32
N GLN A 256 41.69 -53.07 -14.36
CA GLN A 256 43.03 -53.12 -13.77
C GLN A 256 43.29 -54.40 -12.93
N GLN A 257 42.26 -55.08 -12.42
CA GLN A 257 42.42 -56.33 -11.69
C GLN A 257 42.62 -57.55 -12.60
N GLN A 258 42.37 -57.42 -13.90
CA GLN A 258 42.76 -58.45 -14.88
C GLN A 258 44.20 -58.23 -15.32
N THR A 259 45.13 -58.33 -14.36
CA THR A 259 46.52 -58.51 -14.70
C THR A 259 46.68 -59.92 -15.26
N TYR A 260 47.18 -59.96 -16.48
CA TYR A 260 47.57 -61.12 -17.27
C TYR A 260 48.29 -62.16 -16.39
N ASP A 261 47.64 -63.29 -16.11
CA ASP A 261 48.33 -64.47 -15.61
C ASP A 261 49.07 -65.11 -16.79
N LYS A 262 50.29 -64.64 -17.02
CA LYS A 262 51.30 -65.37 -17.76
C LYS A 262 52.11 -66.10 -16.69
N LEU A 263 51.64 -67.29 -16.31
CA LEU A 263 52.39 -68.53 -16.06
C LEU A 263 51.52 -69.51 -15.24
N GLY A 264 50.79 -70.37 -15.96
CA GLY A 264 50.01 -71.49 -15.44
C GLY A 264 49.26 -72.20 -16.56
#